data_AF-A0A3M1SFL7-F1
#
_entry.id   AF-A0A3M1SFL7-F1
#
_cell.length_a   1.000
_cell.length_b   1.000
_cell.length_c   1.000
_cell.angle_alpha   90.00
_cell.angle_beta   90.00
_cell.angle_gamma   90.00
#
_symmetry.space_group_name_H-M   'P 1'
#
loop_
_entity.id
_entity.type
_entity.pdbx_description
1 polymer ?
#
loop_
_entity_poly.entity_id
_entity_poly.type
_entity_poly.pdbx_seq_one_letter_code
_entity_poly.pdbx_strand_id
1 'polypeptide(L)'
;IRTASAATSSLNKALQIALRGGAVAGLFVVAMCLLGISLLFLLVKQISDVPAEKVPLMIVGFGFGASFVALFAQLGGGIYTKAADVGADLVGKVEAGIPEDDPRNPAVIADLVGDNVGDCAGRGADLFESTAAENIGALILGATLFSTNSSMFAPSQQLGVILFPLVVSALCMIASIIGVMIVKTKEDTDNPMKALNLGYYVTAILGVIIFGTVCYFLLNTPKAPNAWLFFWACGIIGLLTSVAFLFITRYYTESDYRPVKEIARASTTGPATNIISGIAVGMECVAIPVLVISVALIASYYIAEASGLKDAGLFGTALATMGMLGTAGYVLAMDTFGPITDNAGGIVEMSNQPDSVREKTDKLDAVGNTTKALTKGY
;
A
#
# COMPACT_ATOMS: atom_id res chain seq x y z
N ILE A 1 -1.90 6.49 -22.01
CA ILE A 1 -2.19 6.08 -23.42
C ILE A 1 -2.96 4.75 -23.54
N ARG A 2 -2.40 3.57 -23.18
CA ARG A 2 -3.09 2.27 -23.37
C ARG A 2 -4.44 2.20 -22.65
N THR A 3 -4.53 2.76 -21.45
CA THR A 3 -5.77 2.90 -20.68
C THR A 3 -6.80 3.78 -21.42
N ALA A 4 -6.41 4.98 -21.86
CA ALA A 4 -7.25 5.87 -22.66
C ALA A 4 -7.79 5.19 -23.94
N SER A 5 -6.90 4.52 -24.69
CA SER A 5 -7.30 3.76 -25.89
C SER A 5 -8.24 2.61 -25.58
N ALA A 6 -8.14 1.97 -24.41
CA ALA A 6 -9.06 0.92 -24.02
C ALA A 6 -10.43 1.46 -23.59
N ALA A 7 -10.47 2.63 -22.96
CA ALA A 7 -11.71 3.28 -22.49
C ALA A 7 -12.69 3.58 -23.65
N THR A 8 -12.17 3.82 -24.87
CA THR A 8 -13.00 3.97 -26.08
C THR A 8 -13.84 2.72 -26.37
N SER A 9 -13.37 1.55 -25.96
CA SER A 9 -14.01 0.26 -26.23
C SER A 9 -14.69 -0.38 -25.01
N SER A 10 -14.07 -0.31 -23.83
CA SER A 10 -14.50 -1.07 -22.65
C SER A 10 -13.93 -0.47 -21.37
N LEU A 11 -14.81 -0.23 -20.40
CA LEU A 11 -14.45 0.17 -19.03
C LEU A 11 -13.66 -0.92 -18.34
N ASN A 12 -14.05 -2.20 -18.51
CA ASN A 12 -13.34 -3.32 -17.90
C ASN A 12 -11.92 -3.47 -18.46
N LYS A 13 -11.74 -3.30 -19.77
CA LYS A 13 -10.41 -3.36 -20.40
C LYS A 13 -9.52 -2.21 -19.93
N ALA A 14 -10.07 -1.00 -19.82
CA ALA A 14 -9.35 0.14 -19.27
C ALA A 14 -8.90 -0.10 -17.82
N LEU A 15 -9.82 -0.57 -16.97
CA LEU A 15 -9.54 -0.94 -15.57
C LEU A 15 -8.43 -1.98 -15.46
N GLN A 16 -8.51 -3.07 -16.24
CA GLN A 16 -7.50 -4.13 -16.20
C GLN A 16 -6.13 -3.66 -16.69
N ILE A 17 -6.07 -2.83 -17.73
CA ILE A 17 -4.81 -2.29 -18.23
C ILE A 17 -4.19 -1.34 -17.20
N ALA A 18 -4.99 -0.46 -16.61
CA ALA A 18 -4.51 0.45 -15.58
C ALA A 18 -4.01 -0.29 -14.35
N LEU A 19 -4.79 -1.25 -13.83
CA LEU A 19 -4.41 -2.00 -12.62
C LEU A 19 -3.17 -2.86 -12.86
N ARG A 20 -3.07 -3.52 -14.01
CA ARG A 20 -1.87 -4.30 -14.36
C ARG A 20 -0.65 -3.40 -14.57
N GLY A 21 -0.84 -2.20 -15.12
CA GLY A 21 0.20 -1.18 -15.18
C GLY A 21 0.69 -0.78 -13.80
N GLY A 22 -0.23 -0.51 -12.87
CA GLY A 22 0.10 -0.21 -11.49
C GLY A 22 0.77 -1.38 -10.77
N ALA A 23 0.33 -2.61 -11.03
CA ALA A 23 0.93 -3.82 -10.47
C ALA A 23 2.39 -4.02 -10.91
N VAL A 24 2.78 -3.61 -12.13
CA VAL A 24 4.19 -3.66 -12.55
C VAL A 24 5.03 -2.78 -11.63
N ALA A 25 4.62 -1.55 -11.37
CA ALA A 25 5.34 -0.66 -10.46
C ALA A 25 5.34 -1.23 -9.03
N GLY A 26 4.17 -1.61 -8.52
CA GLY A 26 4.04 -2.00 -7.13
C GLY A 26 4.73 -3.30 -6.75
N LEU A 27 4.58 -4.33 -7.57
CA LEU A 27 5.27 -5.61 -7.36
C LEU A 27 6.78 -5.45 -7.56
N PHE A 28 7.22 -4.59 -8.48
CA PHE A 28 8.65 -4.35 -8.69
C PHE A 28 9.28 -3.63 -7.50
N VAL A 29 8.60 -2.64 -6.91
CA VAL A 29 9.06 -1.96 -5.68
C VAL A 29 9.26 -2.96 -4.54
N VAL A 30 8.25 -3.80 -4.27
CA VAL A 30 8.33 -4.84 -3.23
C VAL A 30 9.43 -5.84 -3.54
N ALA A 31 9.51 -6.34 -4.78
CA ALA A 31 10.53 -7.31 -5.20
C ALA A 31 11.95 -6.76 -5.07
N MET A 32 12.19 -5.52 -5.50
CA MET A 32 13.51 -4.88 -5.40
C MET A 32 13.91 -4.62 -3.95
N CYS A 33 12.95 -4.26 -3.08
CA CYS A 33 13.20 -4.10 -1.65
C CYS A 33 13.63 -5.44 -1.02
N LEU A 34 12.85 -6.50 -1.24
CA LEU A 34 13.15 -7.84 -0.74
C LEU A 34 14.48 -8.37 -1.28
N LEU A 35 14.76 -8.16 -2.57
CA LEU A 35 16.02 -8.55 -3.20
C LEU A 35 17.20 -7.79 -2.60
N GLY A 36 17.07 -6.47 -2.39
CA GLY A 36 18.10 -5.63 -1.79
C GLY A 36 18.45 -6.08 -0.38
N ILE A 37 17.45 -6.29 0.48
CA ILE A 37 17.66 -6.75 1.87
C ILE A 37 18.26 -8.16 1.88
N SER A 38 17.72 -9.07 1.07
CA SER A 38 18.19 -10.46 1.00
C SER A 38 19.64 -10.54 0.53
N LEU A 39 19.99 -9.80 -0.53
CA LEU A 39 21.34 -9.76 -1.06
C LEU A 39 22.31 -9.15 -0.04
N LEU A 40 21.94 -8.05 0.60
CA LEU A 40 22.78 -7.40 1.60
C LEU A 40 22.98 -8.29 2.83
N PHE A 41 21.93 -8.97 3.30
CA PHE A 41 22.02 -9.95 4.37
C PHE A 41 23.00 -11.08 4.03
N LEU A 42 22.90 -11.64 2.82
CA LEU A 42 23.80 -12.70 2.35
C LEU A 42 25.25 -12.22 2.24
N LEU A 43 25.48 -11.04 1.67
CA LEU A 43 26.82 -10.46 1.51
C LEU A 43 27.48 -10.18 2.86
N VAL A 44 26.77 -9.54 3.79
CA VAL A 44 27.31 -9.25 5.12
C VAL A 44 27.63 -10.54 5.87
N LYS A 45 26.74 -11.53 5.82
CA LYS A 45 26.97 -12.85 6.43
C LYS A 45 28.18 -13.59 5.83
N GLN A 46 28.46 -13.43 4.55
CA GLN A 46 29.60 -14.09 3.88
C GLN A 46 30.93 -13.36 4.10
N ILE A 47 30.91 -12.02 4.11
CA ILE A 47 32.12 -11.19 4.18
C ILE A 47 32.56 -10.98 5.64
N SER A 48 31.60 -10.92 6.55
CA SER A 48 31.85 -10.59 7.95
C SER A 48 31.68 -11.85 8.80
N ASP A 49 32.64 -12.14 9.68
CA ASP A 49 32.61 -13.30 10.59
C ASP A 49 31.67 -13.08 11.81
N VAL A 50 30.52 -12.44 11.56
CA VAL A 50 29.56 -12.04 12.59
C VAL A 50 28.44 -13.08 12.67
N PRO A 51 27.96 -13.42 13.88
CA PRO A 51 26.80 -14.28 14.03
C PRO A 51 25.59 -13.75 13.25
N ALA A 52 24.78 -14.65 12.70
CA ALA A 52 23.66 -14.31 11.83
C ALA A 52 22.63 -13.39 12.52
N GLU A 53 22.53 -13.46 13.86
CA GLU A 53 21.66 -12.61 14.67
C GLU A 53 22.05 -11.13 14.66
N LYS A 54 23.34 -10.82 14.39
CA LYS A 54 23.84 -9.44 14.37
C LYS A 54 23.75 -8.80 12.99
N VAL A 55 23.57 -9.61 11.94
CA VAL A 55 23.49 -9.13 10.55
C VAL A 55 22.33 -8.13 10.35
N PRO A 56 21.10 -8.35 10.88
CA PRO A 56 20.00 -7.38 10.75
C PRO A 56 20.37 -5.97 11.24
N LEU A 57 21.11 -5.86 12.35
CA LEU A 57 21.55 -4.58 12.90
C LEU A 57 22.59 -3.87 12.00
N MET A 58 23.42 -4.64 11.29
CA MET A 58 24.43 -4.07 10.39
C MET A 58 23.83 -3.52 9.10
N ILE A 59 22.67 -4.04 8.68
CA ILE A 59 21.99 -3.63 7.44
C ILE A 59 20.93 -2.55 7.64
N VAL A 60 20.76 -2.03 8.87
CA VAL A 60 19.85 -0.90 9.16
C VAL A 60 20.14 0.33 8.29
N GLY A 61 21.40 0.53 7.88
CA GLY A 61 21.78 1.59 6.95
C GLY A 61 21.07 1.53 5.59
N PHE A 62 20.59 0.35 5.16
CA PHE A 62 19.77 0.21 3.95
C PHE A 62 18.42 0.91 4.10
N GLY A 63 17.73 0.68 5.23
CA GLY A 63 16.48 1.36 5.54
C GLY A 63 16.68 2.86 5.63
N PHE A 64 17.70 3.31 6.35
CA PHE A 64 18.04 4.74 6.44
C PHE A 64 18.30 5.39 5.08
N GLY A 65 19.09 4.73 4.22
CA GLY A 65 19.36 5.21 2.87
C GLY A 65 18.10 5.29 2.00
N ALA A 66 17.21 4.30 2.12
CA ALA A 66 15.91 4.31 1.47
C ALA A 66 15.07 5.51 1.93
N SER A 67 15.01 5.78 3.25
CA SER A 67 14.27 6.93 3.81
C SER A 67 14.81 8.26 3.35
N PHE A 68 16.13 8.40 3.29
CA PHE A 68 16.77 9.61 2.82
C PHE A 68 16.41 9.92 1.36
N VAL A 69 16.48 8.92 0.47
CA VAL A 69 16.12 9.11 -0.95
C VAL A 69 14.62 9.32 -1.13
N ALA A 70 13.78 8.56 -0.41
CA ALA A 70 12.33 8.69 -0.47
C ALA A 70 11.87 10.10 -0.08
N LEU A 71 12.46 10.70 0.94
CA LEU A 71 12.17 12.08 1.36
C LEU A 71 12.31 13.08 0.20
N PHE A 72 13.42 13.03 -0.55
CA PHE A 72 13.62 13.94 -1.68
C PHE A 72 12.72 13.63 -2.87
N ALA A 73 12.47 12.35 -3.15
CA ALA A 73 11.57 11.95 -4.23
C ALA A 73 10.13 12.42 -3.97
N GLN A 74 9.65 12.24 -2.74
CA GLN A 74 8.32 12.67 -2.32
C GLN A 74 8.18 14.19 -2.28
N LEU A 75 9.15 14.89 -1.68
CA LEU A 75 9.09 16.34 -1.58
C LEU A 75 9.23 17.00 -2.96
N GLY A 76 10.21 16.57 -3.75
CA GLY A 76 10.45 17.10 -5.09
C GLY A 76 9.29 16.82 -6.03
N GLY A 77 8.82 15.56 -6.08
CA GLY A 77 7.68 15.17 -6.90
C GLY A 77 6.38 15.82 -6.44
N GLY A 78 6.15 15.88 -5.13
CA GLY A 78 4.96 16.50 -4.51
C GLY A 78 4.86 18.00 -4.76
N ILE A 79 5.97 18.74 -4.66
CA ILE A 79 6.01 20.17 -5.01
C ILE A 79 5.71 20.35 -6.50
N TYR A 80 6.31 19.54 -7.37
CA TYR A 80 6.11 19.64 -8.82
C TYR A 80 4.65 19.41 -9.20
N THR A 81 4.05 18.29 -8.77
CA THR A 81 2.65 17.97 -9.09
C THR A 81 1.68 18.99 -8.53
N LYS A 82 1.76 19.32 -7.23
CA LYS A 82 0.76 20.20 -6.62
C LYS A 82 0.88 21.65 -7.09
N ALA A 83 2.07 22.12 -7.48
CA ALA A 83 2.22 23.44 -8.09
C ALA A 83 1.57 23.50 -9.49
N ALA A 84 1.70 22.43 -10.27
CA ALA A 84 1.11 22.34 -11.61
C ALA A 84 -0.41 22.17 -11.55
N ASP A 85 -0.89 21.20 -10.78
CA ASP A 85 -2.31 20.88 -10.53
C ASP A 85 -3.09 22.13 -10.07
N VAL A 86 -2.68 22.76 -8.97
CA VAL A 86 -3.36 23.96 -8.44
C VAL A 86 -3.33 25.12 -9.44
N GLY A 87 -2.24 25.28 -10.18
CA GLY A 87 -2.13 26.32 -11.22
C GLY A 87 -3.05 26.06 -12.41
N ALA A 88 -3.10 24.81 -12.87
CA ALA A 88 -3.94 24.38 -13.98
C ALA A 88 -5.42 24.55 -13.64
N ASP A 89 -5.84 24.06 -12.47
CA ASP A 89 -7.23 24.02 -12.06
C ASP A 89 -7.79 25.40 -11.71
N LEU A 90 -7.04 26.23 -10.98
CA LEU A 90 -7.52 27.57 -10.63
C LEU A 90 -7.69 28.46 -11.87
N VAL A 91 -6.66 28.55 -12.71
CA VAL A 91 -6.72 29.42 -13.88
C VAL A 91 -7.66 28.85 -14.95
N GLY A 92 -7.62 27.52 -15.16
CA GLY A 92 -8.46 26.85 -16.16
C GLY A 92 -9.94 26.87 -15.78
N LYS A 93 -10.30 26.21 -14.67
CA LYS A 93 -11.71 25.95 -14.33
C LYS A 93 -12.39 27.14 -13.68
N VAL A 94 -11.68 27.89 -12.82
CA VAL A 94 -12.30 28.96 -12.02
C VAL A 94 -12.24 30.32 -12.72
N GLU A 95 -11.09 30.69 -13.31
CA GLU A 95 -10.92 32.00 -13.95
C GLU A 95 -11.34 32.01 -15.42
N ALA A 96 -10.84 31.05 -16.21
CA ALA A 96 -11.09 31.00 -17.65
C ALA A 96 -12.38 30.23 -18.02
N GLY A 97 -12.89 29.39 -17.13
CA GLY A 97 -14.10 28.58 -17.35
C GLY A 97 -13.93 27.54 -18.46
N ILE A 98 -12.71 27.06 -18.70
CA ILE A 98 -12.44 25.97 -19.63
C ILE A 98 -12.46 24.61 -18.90
N PRO A 99 -12.70 23.49 -19.61
CA PRO A 99 -12.64 22.16 -19.02
C PRO A 99 -11.31 21.86 -18.31
N GLU A 100 -11.37 20.92 -17.37
CA GLU A 100 -10.18 20.30 -16.77
C GLU A 100 -9.37 19.58 -17.85
N ASP A 101 -8.03 19.58 -17.75
CA ASP A 101 -7.12 19.01 -18.77
C ASP A 101 -7.22 19.58 -20.20
N ASP A 102 -7.82 20.76 -20.37
CA ASP A 102 -7.98 21.36 -21.68
C ASP A 102 -6.62 21.69 -22.34
N PRO A 103 -6.39 21.32 -23.62
CA PRO A 103 -5.10 21.52 -24.29
C PRO A 103 -4.72 22.99 -24.49
N ARG A 104 -5.65 23.94 -24.29
CA ARG A 104 -5.37 25.39 -24.31
C ARG A 104 -4.67 25.86 -23.04
N ASN A 105 -4.76 25.09 -21.95
CA ASN A 105 -4.12 25.40 -20.69
C ASN A 105 -2.66 24.92 -20.70
N PRO A 106 -1.67 25.82 -20.64
CA PRO A 106 -0.25 25.45 -20.73
C PRO A 106 0.25 24.66 -19.52
N ALA A 107 -0.49 24.65 -18.40
CA ALA A 107 -0.11 23.93 -17.18
C ALA A 107 -0.45 22.42 -17.24
N VAL A 108 -1.35 21.99 -18.12
CA VAL A 108 -1.86 20.60 -18.16
C VAL A 108 -0.73 19.59 -18.43
N ILE A 109 0.25 19.92 -19.28
CA ILE A 109 1.38 19.01 -19.49
C ILE A 109 2.20 18.85 -18.20
N ALA A 110 2.41 19.93 -17.44
CA ALA A 110 3.14 19.85 -16.18
C ALA A 110 2.34 19.08 -15.12
N ASP A 111 1.02 19.21 -15.14
CA ASP A 111 0.13 18.49 -14.22
C ASP A 111 0.22 16.97 -14.44
N LEU A 112 -0.01 16.53 -15.68
CA LEU A 112 0.07 15.11 -16.04
C LEU A 112 1.48 14.53 -15.86
N VAL A 113 2.53 15.31 -16.10
CA VAL A 113 3.92 14.91 -15.74
C VAL A 113 4.05 14.78 -14.22
N GLY A 114 3.43 15.69 -13.47
CA GLY A 114 3.38 15.69 -12.02
C GLY A 114 2.80 14.40 -11.43
N ASP A 115 1.71 13.87 -11.98
CA ASP A 115 1.15 12.58 -11.53
C ASP A 115 2.14 11.42 -11.65
N ASN A 116 3.01 11.45 -12.67
CA ASN A 116 4.02 10.43 -12.86
C ASN A 116 5.22 10.63 -11.91
N VAL A 117 5.65 11.87 -11.69
CA VAL A 117 6.85 12.16 -10.88
C VAL A 117 6.53 12.15 -9.37
N GLY A 118 5.38 12.70 -8.97
CA GLY A 118 4.92 12.74 -7.59
C GLY A 118 4.14 11.49 -7.22
N ASP A 119 2.98 11.31 -7.84
CA ASP A 119 2.02 10.28 -7.40
C ASP A 119 2.41 8.85 -7.83
N CYS A 120 3.27 8.65 -8.83
CA CYS A 120 3.87 7.34 -9.10
C CYS A 120 5.25 7.18 -8.45
N ALA A 121 6.25 7.97 -8.89
CA ALA A 121 7.63 7.74 -8.47
C ALA A 121 7.87 8.05 -6.98
N GLY A 122 7.31 9.16 -6.48
CA GLY A 122 7.35 9.51 -5.06
C GLY A 122 6.69 8.44 -4.17
N ARG A 123 5.51 7.95 -4.56
CA ARG A 123 4.80 6.88 -3.84
C ARG A 123 5.51 5.53 -3.87
N GLY A 124 6.11 5.18 -5.00
CA GLY A 124 6.94 3.98 -5.10
C GLY A 124 8.15 4.04 -4.15
N ALA A 125 8.78 5.21 -4.02
CA ALA A 125 9.90 5.40 -3.09
C ALA A 125 9.45 5.37 -1.61
N ASP A 126 8.30 5.97 -1.30
CA ASP A 126 7.65 5.94 0.03
C ASP A 126 7.44 4.50 0.51
N LEU A 127 6.77 3.68 -0.31
CA LEU A 127 6.51 2.30 0.08
C LEU A 127 7.75 1.41 0.05
N PHE A 128 8.72 1.69 -0.83
CA PHE A 128 10.00 0.99 -0.81
C PHE A 128 10.69 1.17 0.55
N GLU A 129 10.74 2.41 1.02
CA GLU A 129 11.29 2.81 2.32
C GLU A 129 10.58 2.12 3.47
N SER A 130 9.25 2.22 3.52
CA SER A 130 8.49 1.68 4.65
C SER A 130 8.56 0.16 4.68
N THR A 131 8.50 -0.48 3.49
CA THR A 131 8.72 -1.94 3.37
C THR A 131 10.13 -2.32 3.81
N ALA A 132 11.15 -1.50 3.50
CA ALA A 132 12.52 -1.78 3.89
C ALA A 132 12.72 -1.68 5.40
N ALA A 133 12.26 -0.59 6.00
CA ALA A 133 12.35 -0.34 7.43
C ALA A 133 11.64 -1.44 8.23
N GLU A 134 10.41 -1.79 7.84
CA GLU A 134 9.60 -2.79 8.55
C GLU A 134 10.16 -4.21 8.40
N ASN A 135 10.64 -4.59 7.20
CA ASN A 135 11.30 -5.88 7.03
C ASN A 135 12.57 -5.96 7.88
N ILE A 136 13.42 -4.92 7.90
CA ILE A 136 14.64 -4.90 8.72
C ILE A 136 14.30 -4.93 10.21
N GLY A 137 13.30 -4.17 10.65
CA GLY A 137 12.80 -4.20 12.03
C GLY A 137 12.33 -5.61 12.44
N ALA A 138 11.57 -6.27 11.58
CA ALA A 138 11.13 -7.65 11.79
C ALA A 138 12.29 -8.66 11.79
N LEU A 139 13.33 -8.47 10.95
CA LEU A 139 14.55 -9.29 10.98
C LEU A 139 15.27 -9.17 12.33
N ILE A 140 15.38 -7.93 12.87
CA ILE A 140 16.00 -7.66 14.18
C ILE A 140 15.21 -8.36 15.28
N LEU A 141 13.88 -8.21 15.28
CA LEU A 141 13.02 -8.83 16.30
C LEU A 141 13.03 -10.36 16.20
N GLY A 142 13.11 -10.93 14.99
CA GLY A 142 13.29 -12.36 14.78
C GLY A 142 14.63 -12.87 15.31
N ALA A 143 15.71 -12.11 15.11
CA ALA A 143 17.02 -12.42 15.68
C ALA A 143 17.02 -12.37 17.22
N THR A 144 16.38 -11.35 17.81
CA THR A 144 16.22 -11.23 19.26
C THR A 144 15.38 -12.36 19.84
N LEU A 145 14.28 -12.74 19.19
CA LEU A 145 13.44 -13.86 19.61
C LEU A 145 14.24 -15.16 19.66
N PHE A 146 15.00 -15.45 18.60
CA PHE A 146 15.83 -16.65 18.54
C PHE A 146 16.93 -16.64 19.61
N SER A 147 17.64 -15.52 19.78
CA SER A 147 18.73 -15.41 20.76
C SER A 147 18.23 -15.63 22.20
N THR A 148 17.09 -15.02 22.55
CA THR A 148 16.47 -15.12 23.88
C THR A 148 15.92 -16.52 24.16
N ASN A 149 15.54 -17.26 23.12
CA ASN A 149 14.91 -18.58 23.20
C ASN A 149 15.73 -19.68 22.51
N SER A 150 17.06 -19.55 22.50
CA SER A 150 17.97 -20.48 21.80
C SER A 150 17.83 -21.94 22.23
N SER A 151 17.38 -22.20 23.46
CA SER A 151 17.10 -23.55 23.96
C SER A 151 15.76 -24.12 23.47
N MET A 152 14.85 -23.27 22.97
CA MET A 152 13.53 -23.64 22.46
C MET A 152 13.55 -23.97 20.98
N PHE A 153 14.41 -23.33 20.19
CA PHE A 153 14.56 -23.59 18.75
C PHE A 153 15.71 -24.54 18.46
N ALA A 154 15.60 -25.31 17.37
CA ALA A 154 16.75 -26.05 16.86
C ALA A 154 17.74 -25.08 16.18
N PRO A 155 19.07 -25.31 16.25
CA PRO A 155 20.06 -24.46 15.59
C PRO A 155 19.82 -24.29 14.08
N SER A 156 19.25 -25.30 13.41
CA SER A 156 18.88 -25.24 12.00
C SER A 156 17.75 -24.24 11.69
N GLN A 157 16.95 -23.84 12.70
CA GLN A 157 15.83 -22.91 12.54
C GLN A 157 16.24 -21.45 12.67
N GLN A 158 17.46 -21.15 13.14
CA GLN A 158 17.98 -19.79 13.33
C GLN A 158 17.72 -18.90 12.11
N LEU A 159 18.13 -19.37 10.93
CA LEU A 159 17.97 -18.60 9.70
C LEU A 159 16.50 -18.47 9.28
N GLY A 160 15.69 -19.49 9.55
CA GLY A 160 14.25 -19.48 9.26
C GLY A 160 13.49 -18.45 10.09
N VAL A 161 13.78 -18.35 11.39
CA VAL A 161 13.16 -17.36 12.28
C VAL A 161 13.57 -15.95 11.89
N ILE A 162 14.88 -15.74 11.61
CA ILE A 162 15.39 -14.43 11.21
C ILE A 162 14.79 -14.01 9.87
N LEU A 163 14.82 -14.86 8.84
CA LEU A 163 14.36 -14.51 7.49
C LEU A 163 12.84 -14.62 7.28
N PHE A 164 12.08 -14.99 8.32
CA PHE A 164 10.62 -15.08 8.29
C PHE A 164 9.92 -13.91 7.54
N PRO A 165 10.19 -12.62 7.86
CA PRO A 165 9.51 -11.49 7.21
C PRO A 165 9.76 -11.42 5.70
N LEU A 166 10.96 -11.80 5.25
CA LEU A 166 11.30 -11.80 3.82
C LEU A 166 10.58 -12.94 3.09
N VAL A 167 10.53 -14.13 3.69
CA VAL A 167 9.85 -15.29 3.10
C VAL A 167 8.36 -15.05 2.97
N VAL A 168 7.72 -14.53 4.03
CA VAL A 168 6.27 -14.27 3.99
C VAL A 168 5.93 -13.17 2.99
N SER A 169 6.72 -12.09 2.95
CA SER A 169 6.53 -11.01 1.96
C SER A 169 6.69 -11.50 0.52
N ALA A 170 7.70 -12.35 0.25
CA ALA A 170 7.93 -12.92 -1.08
C ALA A 170 6.77 -13.83 -1.54
N LEU A 171 6.22 -14.64 -0.65
CA LEU A 171 5.09 -15.51 -0.98
C LEU A 171 3.78 -14.71 -1.12
N CYS A 172 3.53 -13.72 -0.26
CA CYS A 172 2.36 -12.85 -0.36
C CYS A 172 2.37 -11.95 -1.61
N MET A 173 3.55 -11.67 -2.18
CA MET A 173 3.66 -11.06 -3.50
C MET A 173 3.00 -11.92 -4.60
N ILE A 174 3.10 -13.25 -4.51
CA ILE A 174 2.42 -14.17 -5.43
C ILE A 174 0.90 -14.07 -5.26
N ALA A 175 0.41 -13.98 -4.02
CA ALA A 175 -1.00 -13.73 -3.75
C ALA A 175 -1.48 -12.41 -4.38
N SER A 176 -0.65 -11.35 -4.33
CA SER A 176 -0.97 -10.05 -4.94
C SER A 176 -1.07 -10.15 -6.47
N ILE A 177 -0.18 -10.92 -7.11
CA ILE A 177 -0.26 -11.21 -8.55
C ILE A 177 -1.59 -11.90 -8.90
N ILE A 178 -1.97 -12.92 -8.13
CA ILE A 178 -3.23 -13.66 -8.34
C ILE A 178 -4.43 -12.72 -8.18
N GLY A 179 -4.42 -11.89 -7.13
CA GLY A 179 -5.45 -10.89 -6.89
C GLY A 179 -5.65 -9.96 -8.08
N VAL A 180 -4.56 -9.37 -8.58
CA VAL A 180 -4.59 -8.43 -9.74
C VAL A 180 -5.15 -9.12 -10.98
N MET A 181 -4.80 -10.39 -11.21
CA MET A 181 -5.19 -11.12 -12.42
C MET A 181 -6.66 -11.52 -12.45
N ILE A 182 -7.31 -11.64 -11.28
CA ILE A 182 -8.72 -12.03 -11.14
C ILE A 182 -9.67 -10.83 -11.32
N VAL A 183 -9.19 -9.59 -11.15
CA VAL A 183 -10.02 -8.38 -11.24
C VAL A 183 -10.73 -8.27 -12.59
N LYS A 184 -12.05 -8.19 -12.52
CA LYS A 184 -12.97 -8.00 -13.65
C LYS A 184 -14.16 -7.16 -13.18
N THR A 185 -14.58 -6.21 -14.01
CA THR A 185 -15.78 -5.40 -13.79
C THR A 185 -16.75 -5.55 -14.96
N LYS A 186 -18.01 -5.17 -14.73
CA LYS A 186 -19.04 -5.07 -15.78
C LYS A 186 -18.91 -3.71 -16.48
N GLU A 187 -19.31 -3.64 -17.75
CA GLU A 187 -19.23 -2.39 -18.53
C GLU A 187 -20.14 -1.29 -17.96
N ASP A 188 -21.35 -1.67 -17.54
CA ASP A 188 -22.36 -0.73 -17.04
C ASP A 188 -22.33 -0.57 -15.51
N THR A 189 -21.17 -0.74 -14.87
CA THR A 189 -21.07 -0.53 -13.42
C THR A 189 -20.94 0.95 -13.09
N ASP A 190 -21.60 1.38 -12.03
CA ASP A 190 -21.40 2.71 -11.45
C ASP A 190 -20.25 2.74 -10.44
N ASN A 191 -19.83 1.58 -9.94
CA ASN A 191 -18.79 1.50 -8.92
C ASN A 191 -17.74 0.43 -9.29
N PRO A 192 -16.66 0.82 -10.01
CA PRO A 192 -15.54 -0.07 -10.34
C PRO A 192 -14.72 -0.51 -9.12
N MET A 193 -14.79 0.22 -7.99
CA MET A 193 -14.05 -0.10 -6.76
C MET A 193 -14.43 -1.47 -6.18
N LYS A 194 -15.67 -1.93 -6.39
CA LYS A 194 -16.07 -3.30 -6.02
C LYS A 194 -15.19 -4.38 -6.66
N ALA A 195 -14.74 -4.19 -7.89
CA ALA A 195 -13.86 -5.14 -8.57
C ALA A 195 -12.45 -5.13 -7.97
N LEU A 196 -11.92 -3.96 -7.63
CA LEU A 196 -10.63 -3.82 -6.96
C LEU A 196 -10.65 -4.44 -5.55
N ASN A 197 -11.74 -4.23 -4.80
CA ASN A 197 -11.93 -4.83 -3.47
C ASN A 197 -11.97 -6.36 -3.53
N LEU A 198 -12.61 -6.94 -4.55
CA LEU A 198 -12.64 -8.38 -4.72
C LEU A 198 -11.23 -8.96 -4.89
N GLY A 199 -10.39 -8.35 -5.74
CA GLY A 199 -9.00 -8.79 -5.91
C GLY A 199 -8.18 -8.61 -4.63
N TYR A 200 -8.44 -7.55 -3.86
CA TYR A 200 -7.83 -7.34 -2.55
C TYR A 200 -8.23 -8.42 -1.54
N TYR A 201 -9.52 -8.76 -1.44
CA TYR A 201 -9.99 -9.82 -0.53
C TYR A 201 -9.42 -11.19 -0.91
N VAL A 202 -9.31 -11.51 -2.20
CA VAL A 202 -8.63 -12.73 -2.64
C VAL A 202 -7.17 -12.72 -2.20
N THR A 203 -6.48 -11.59 -2.35
CA THR A 203 -5.09 -11.44 -1.88
C THR A 203 -4.99 -11.65 -0.37
N ALA A 204 -5.87 -11.05 0.42
CA ALA A 204 -5.89 -11.19 1.88
C ALA A 204 -6.16 -12.64 2.33
N ILE A 205 -7.11 -13.34 1.70
CA ILE A 205 -7.43 -14.75 2.00
C ILE A 205 -6.23 -15.65 1.69
N LEU A 206 -5.60 -15.47 0.53
CA LEU A 206 -4.38 -16.20 0.19
C LEU A 206 -3.25 -15.86 1.18
N GLY A 207 -3.16 -14.60 1.61
CA GLY A 207 -2.24 -14.13 2.64
C GLY A 207 -2.40 -14.90 3.96
N VAL A 208 -3.63 -15.15 4.42
CA VAL A 208 -3.90 -15.95 5.64
C VAL A 208 -3.33 -17.37 5.53
N ILE A 209 -3.51 -18.02 4.36
CA ILE A 209 -3.02 -19.37 4.09
C ILE A 209 -1.49 -19.39 4.04
N ILE A 210 -0.90 -18.42 3.35
CA ILE A 210 0.56 -18.28 3.24
C ILE A 210 1.17 -18.05 4.63
N PHE A 211 0.62 -17.11 5.41
CA PHE A 211 1.09 -16.84 6.77
C PHE A 211 1.07 -18.10 7.63
N GLY A 212 -0.03 -18.86 7.62
CA GLY A 212 -0.14 -20.10 8.39
C GLY A 212 0.89 -21.14 7.99
N THR A 213 1.12 -21.28 6.68
CA THR A 213 2.11 -22.19 6.12
C THR A 213 3.53 -21.80 6.55
N VAL A 214 3.89 -20.52 6.42
CA VAL A 214 5.24 -20.03 6.79
C VAL A 214 5.45 -20.10 8.31
N CYS A 215 4.45 -19.73 9.12
CA CYS A 215 4.53 -19.88 10.58
C CYS A 215 4.73 -21.34 10.98
N TYR A 216 4.00 -22.28 10.37
CA TYR A 216 4.14 -23.70 10.66
C TYR A 216 5.53 -24.24 10.30
N PHE A 217 6.09 -23.87 9.15
CA PHE A 217 7.39 -24.39 8.72
C PHE A 217 8.59 -23.71 9.41
N LEU A 218 8.51 -22.41 9.70
CA LEU A 218 9.66 -21.63 10.19
C LEU A 218 9.64 -21.37 11.70
N LEU A 219 8.45 -21.32 12.33
CA LEU A 219 8.30 -20.93 13.74
C LEU A 219 7.79 -22.06 14.66
N ASN A 220 7.55 -23.25 14.13
CA ASN A 220 7.14 -24.39 14.95
C ASN A 220 8.33 -24.95 15.75
N THR A 221 8.16 -25.11 17.05
CA THR A 221 9.17 -25.70 17.94
C THR A 221 8.61 -26.91 18.68
N PRO A 222 9.36 -28.04 18.79
CA PRO A 222 8.93 -29.19 19.57
C PRO A 222 8.67 -28.89 21.06
N LYS A 223 9.32 -27.86 21.62
CA LYS A 223 9.19 -27.48 23.03
C LYS A 223 8.02 -26.53 23.30
N ALA A 224 7.47 -25.90 22.26
CA ALA A 224 6.24 -25.11 22.32
C ALA A 224 5.42 -25.37 21.03
N PRO A 225 4.76 -26.54 20.91
CA PRO A 225 4.15 -27.00 19.66
C PRO A 225 2.99 -26.13 19.16
N ASN A 226 2.43 -25.29 20.03
CA ASN A 226 1.36 -24.36 19.68
C ASN A 226 1.87 -22.94 19.37
N ALA A 227 3.16 -22.63 19.55
CA ALA A 227 3.69 -21.27 19.39
C ALA A 227 3.40 -20.68 18.00
N TRP A 228 3.50 -21.50 16.95
CA TRP A 228 3.23 -21.08 15.58
C TRP A 228 1.77 -20.61 15.37
N LEU A 229 0.80 -21.13 16.13
CA LEU A 229 -0.61 -20.69 16.06
C LEU A 229 -0.78 -19.27 16.62
N PHE A 230 -0.08 -18.94 17.70
CA PHE A 230 -0.10 -17.59 18.27
C PHE A 230 0.54 -16.59 17.30
N PHE A 231 1.66 -16.95 16.69
CA PHE A 231 2.31 -16.14 15.65
C PHE A 231 1.45 -15.99 14.40
N TRP A 232 0.78 -17.06 13.98
CA TRP A 232 -0.18 -17.00 12.88
C TRP A 232 -1.35 -16.06 13.20
N ALA A 233 -1.90 -16.14 14.42
CA ALA A 233 -2.96 -15.25 14.88
C ALA A 233 -2.53 -13.77 14.88
N CYS A 234 -1.27 -13.47 15.21
CA CYS A 234 -0.71 -12.12 15.09
C CYS A 234 -0.70 -11.64 13.63
N GLY A 235 -0.25 -12.49 12.70
CA GLY A 235 -0.31 -12.18 11.26
C GLY A 235 -1.74 -11.95 10.75
N ILE A 236 -2.73 -12.72 11.24
CA ILE A 236 -4.15 -12.50 10.92
C ILE A 236 -4.62 -11.14 11.45
N ILE A 237 -4.24 -10.74 12.67
CA ILE A 237 -4.58 -9.41 13.20
C ILE A 237 -4.06 -8.32 12.26
N GLY A 238 -2.86 -8.49 11.72
CA GLY A 238 -2.30 -7.64 10.66
C GLY A 238 -3.16 -7.56 9.41
N LEU A 239 -3.55 -8.72 8.86
CA LEU A 239 -4.41 -8.79 7.68
C LEU A 239 -5.81 -8.20 7.94
N LEU A 240 -6.39 -8.44 9.11
CA LEU A 240 -7.66 -7.84 9.53
C LEU A 240 -7.53 -6.33 9.68
N THR A 241 -6.40 -5.84 10.19
CA THR A 241 -6.09 -4.41 10.27
C THR A 241 -6.04 -3.81 8.87
N SER A 242 -5.31 -4.44 7.95
CA SER A 242 -5.27 -4.06 6.54
C SER A 242 -6.68 -3.94 5.93
N VAL A 243 -7.54 -4.94 6.17
CA VAL A 243 -8.94 -4.94 5.71
C VAL A 243 -9.77 -3.85 6.39
N ALA A 244 -9.55 -3.58 7.68
CA ALA A 244 -10.22 -2.50 8.39
C ALA A 244 -9.85 -1.13 7.80
N PHE A 245 -8.58 -0.91 7.48
CA PHE A 245 -8.11 0.30 6.80
C PHE A 245 -8.76 0.49 5.44
N LEU A 246 -8.94 -0.59 4.67
CA LEU A 246 -9.73 -0.54 3.43
C LEU A 246 -11.14 0.03 3.68
N PHE A 247 -11.86 -0.46 4.69
CA PHE A 247 -13.21 0.02 4.98
C PHE A 247 -13.25 1.45 5.51
N ILE A 248 -12.33 1.79 6.43
CA ILE A 248 -12.26 3.10 7.06
C ILE A 248 -11.95 4.17 6.02
N THR A 249 -10.90 3.96 5.22
CA THR A 249 -10.50 4.92 4.19
C THR A 249 -11.65 5.11 3.20
N ARG A 250 -12.26 4.03 2.71
CA ARG A 250 -13.41 4.12 1.79
C ARG A 250 -14.57 4.93 2.38
N TYR A 251 -14.90 4.75 3.66
CA TYR A 251 -15.96 5.52 4.30
C TYR A 251 -15.70 7.03 4.29
N TYR A 252 -14.43 7.43 4.47
CA TYR A 252 -14.06 8.85 4.51
C TYR A 252 -13.71 9.46 3.15
N THR A 253 -13.49 8.65 2.10
CA THR A 253 -13.03 9.15 0.80
C THR A 253 -13.89 8.79 -0.41
N GLU A 254 -14.76 7.76 -0.34
CA GLU A 254 -15.72 7.50 -1.42
C GLU A 254 -16.90 8.48 -1.38
N SER A 255 -17.33 8.94 -2.56
CA SER A 255 -18.47 9.85 -2.75
C SER A 255 -19.82 9.28 -2.33
N ASP A 256 -19.90 7.96 -2.09
CA ASP A 256 -21.12 7.27 -1.68
C ASP A 256 -21.45 7.45 -0.19
N TYR A 257 -20.50 7.86 0.66
CA TYR A 257 -20.69 7.93 2.11
C TYR A 257 -20.92 9.34 2.66
N ARG A 258 -21.35 9.39 3.92
CA ARG A 258 -21.69 10.64 4.64
C ARG A 258 -20.57 11.68 4.57
N PRO A 259 -19.29 11.39 4.89
CA PRO A 259 -18.28 12.44 5.05
C PRO A 259 -18.05 13.23 3.75
N VAL A 260 -17.92 12.55 2.61
CA VAL A 260 -17.73 13.21 1.31
C VAL A 260 -19.01 13.92 0.85
N LYS A 261 -20.20 13.30 1.07
CA LYS A 261 -21.49 13.95 0.76
C LYS A 261 -21.73 15.22 1.59
N GLU A 262 -21.26 15.24 2.82
CA GLU A 262 -21.36 16.41 3.71
C GLU A 262 -20.50 17.57 3.22
N ILE A 263 -19.24 17.29 2.84
CA ILE A 263 -18.34 18.26 2.23
C ILE A 263 -18.94 18.80 0.93
N ALA A 264 -19.40 17.93 0.04
CA ALA A 264 -20.02 18.34 -1.23
C ALA A 264 -21.28 19.21 -1.02
N ARG A 265 -22.11 18.91 0.00
CA ARG A 265 -23.24 19.78 0.36
C ARG A 265 -22.79 21.12 0.92
N ALA A 266 -21.72 21.16 1.70
CA ALA A 266 -21.17 22.40 2.25
C ALA A 266 -20.65 23.37 1.15
N SER A 267 -20.36 22.86 -0.05
CA SER A 267 -20.06 23.71 -1.22
C SER A 267 -21.25 24.57 -1.67
N THR A 268 -22.50 24.19 -1.35
CA THR A 268 -23.69 24.99 -1.71
C THR A 268 -23.80 26.31 -0.95
N THR A 269 -23.11 26.43 0.18
CA THR A 269 -23.03 27.65 1.00
C THR A 269 -21.72 28.42 0.81
N GLY A 270 -20.86 27.96 -0.11
CA GLY A 270 -19.65 28.63 -0.54
C GLY A 270 -18.33 27.94 -0.16
N PRO A 271 -17.18 28.46 -0.62
CA PRO A 271 -15.88 27.83 -0.40
C PRO A 271 -15.46 27.73 1.07
N ALA A 272 -15.81 28.73 1.89
CA ALA A 272 -15.45 28.74 3.31
C ALA A 272 -16.06 27.57 4.09
N THR A 273 -17.35 27.28 3.86
CA THR A 273 -18.03 26.16 4.51
C THR A 273 -17.53 24.81 4.00
N ASN A 274 -17.17 24.72 2.72
CA ASN A 274 -16.52 23.53 2.16
C ASN A 274 -15.17 23.25 2.85
N ILE A 275 -14.33 24.26 3.00
CA ILE A 275 -13.02 24.13 3.69
C ILE A 275 -13.20 23.73 5.16
N ILE A 276 -14.13 24.38 5.89
CA ILE A 276 -14.41 24.05 7.29
C ILE A 276 -14.88 22.59 7.43
N SER A 277 -15.82 22.16 6.59
CA SER A 277 -16.32 20.79 6.59
C SER A 277 -15.23 19.78 6.25
N GLY A 278 -14.38 20.08 5.26
CA GLY A 278 -13.26 19.23 4.87
C GLY A 278 -12.23 19.06 5.99
N ILE A 279 -11.85 20.15 6.67
CA ILE A 279 -10.93 20.10 7.83
C ILE A 279 -11.55 19.30 8.98
N ALA A 280 -12.83 19.52 9.27
CA ALA A 280 -13.53 18.79 10.33
C ALA A 280 -13.55 17.27 10.07
N VAL A 281 -13.90 16.86 8.84
CA VAL A 281 -13.87 15.44 8.43
C VAL A 281 -12.44 14.88 8.48
N GLY A 282 -11.43 15.67 8.09
CA GLY A 282 -10.02 15.28 8.19
C GLY A 282 -9.55 15.06 9.63
N MET A 283 -10.06 15.84 10.59
CA MET A 283 -9.80 15.63 12.01
C MET A 283 -10.61 14.46 12.59
N GLU A 284 -11.81 14.18 12.05
CA GLU A 284 -12.63 13.03 12.46
C GLU A 284 -11.97 11.70 12.02
N CYS A 285 -11.43 11.66 10.80
CA CYS A 285 -11.01 10.41 10.18
C CYS A 285 -9.79 9.74 10.81
N VAL A 286 -9.04 10.42 11.68
CA VAL A 286 -7.87 9.85 12.38
C VAL A 286 -8.24 9.01 13.61
N ALA A 287 -9.41 9.23 14.20
CA ALA A 287 -9.77 8.60 15.47
C ALA A 287 -9.88 7.07 15.37
N ILE A 288 -10.57 6.57 14.33
CA ILE A 288 -10.78 5.14 14.13
C ILE A 288 -9.47 4.42 13.75
N PRO A 289 -8.67 4.89 12.78
CA PRO A 289 -7.35 4.31 12.48
C PRO A 289 -6.45 4.15 13.71
N VAL A 290 -6.36 5.18 14.56
CA VAL A 290 -5.55 5.12 15.79
C VAL A 290 -6.05 4.03 16.74
N LEU A 291 -7.37 3.90 16.91
CA LEU A 291 -7.94 2.84 17.74
C LEU A 291 -7.68 1.46 17.16
N VAL A 292 -7.82 1.28 15.85
CA VAL A 292 -7.56 0.00 15.17
C VAL A 292 -6.10 -0.42 15.33
N ILE A 293 -5.14 0.50 15.07
CA ILE A 293 -3.71 0.22 15.26
C ILE A 293 -3.43 -0.12 16.73
N SER A 294 -3.98 0.65 17.68
CA SER A 294 -3.76 0.43 19.11
C SER A 294 -4.24 -0.95 19.55
N VAL A 295 -5.44 -1.35 19.11
CA VAL A 295 -6.00 -2.68 19.39
C VAL A 295 -5.15 -3.77 18.75
N ALA A 296 -4.71 -3.59 17.50
CA ALA A 296 -3.88 -4.56 16.78
C ALA A 296 -2.53 -4.79 17.48
N LEU A 297 -1.85 -3.72 17.90
CA LEU A 297 -0.57 -3.79 18.61
C LEU A 297 -0.73 -4.46 19.98
N ILE A 298 -1.71 -4.05 20.77
CA ILE A 298 -1.96 -4.62 22.11
C ILE A 298 -2.33 -6.11 21.98
N ALA A 299 -3.26 -6.45 21.07
CA ALA A 299 -3.70 -7.83 20.90
C ALA A 299 -2.57 -8.74 20.41
N SER A 300 -1.81 -8.31 19.39
CA SER A 300 -0.68 -9.09 18.87
C SER A 300 0.44 -9.28 19.91
N TYR A 301 0.72 -8.26 20.71
CA TYR A 301 1.70 -8.35 21.79
C TYR A 301 1.30 -9.43 22.82
N TYR A 302 0.08 -9.37 23.37
CA TYR A 302 -0.34 -10.31 24.40
C TYR A 302 -0.57 -11.73 23.86
N ILE A 303 -1.03 -11.87 22.62
CA ILE A 303 -1.18 -13.19 21.98
C ILE A 303 0.19 -13.85 21.79
N ALA A 304 1.20 -13.10 21.36
CA ALA A 304 2.54 -13.65 21.19
C ALA A 304 3.22 -13.97 22.54
N GLU A 305 3.03 -13.17 23.59
CA GLU A 305 3.49 -13.51 24.94
C GLU A 305 2.89 -14.84 25.45
N ALA A 306 1.64 -15.13 25.08
CA ALA A 306 0.99 -16.41 25.44
C ALA A 306 1.55 -17.64 24.68
N SER A 307 2.50 -17.46 23.75
CA SER A 307 3.11 -18.55 22.97
C SER A 307 3.99 -19.51 23.79
N GLY A 308 4.38 -19.11 25.00
CA GLY A 308 5.33 -19.85 25.84
C GLY A 308 6.81 -19.58 25.50
N LEU A 309 7.08 -18.66 24.58
CA LEU A 309 8.41 -18.13 24.30
C LEU A 309 8.62 -16.84 25.07
N LYS A 310 9.82 -16.67 25.64
CA LYS A 310 10.17 -15.50 26.42
C LYS A 310 10.32 -14.27 25.52
N ASP A 311 9.75 -13.14 25.96
CA ASP A 311 9.82 -11.83 25.30
C ASP A 311 9.31 -11.86 23.84
N ALA A 312 8.32 -12.70 23.57
CA ALA A 312 7.78 -12.90 22.22
C ALA A 312 6.80 -11.80 21.78
N GLY A 313 6.32 -10.96 22.70
CA GLY A 313 5.33 -9.91 22.43
C GLY A 313 5.74 -8.94 21.33
N LEU A 314 6.98 -8.44 21.35
CA LEU A 314 7.49 -7.51 20.34
C LEU A 314 7.61 -8.16 18.96
N PHE A 315 7.96 -9.45 18.90
CA PHE A 315 7.93 -10.17 17.64
C PHE A 315 6.49 -10.35 17.14
N GLY A 316 5.53 -10.54 18.04
CA GLY A 316 4.10 -10.55 17.74
C GLY A 316 3.62 -9.28 17.02
N THR A 317 4.03 -8.10 17.49
CA THR A 317 3.68 -6.84 16.83
C THR A 317 4.31 -6.74 15.44
N ALA A 318 5.55 -7.19 15.27
CA ALA A 318 6.18 -7.24 13.94
C ALA A 318 5.48 -8.21 12.99
N LEU A 319 5.01 -9.36 13.49
CA LEU A 319 4.21 -10.29 12.69
C LEU A 319 2.87 -9.69 12.26
N ALA A 320 2.24 -8.88 13.12
CA ALA A 320 1.05 -8.13 12.76
C ALA A 320 1.36 -7.12 11.63
N THR A 321 2.47 -6.38 11.74
CA THR A 321 2.91 -5.49 10.66
C THR A 321 3.19 -6.26 9.36
N MET A 322 3.87 -7.41 9.43
CA MET A 322 4.10 -8.26 8.25
C MET A 322 2.80 -8.82 7.67
N GLY A 323 1.80 -9.10 8.53
CA GLY A 323 0.46 -9.51 8.13
C GLY A 323 -0.21 -8.42 7.30
N MET A 324 -0.14 -7.18 7.77
CA MET A 324 -0.57 -6.03 7.00
C MET A 324 0.26 -5.92 5.72
N LEU A 325 1.58 -5.77 5.76
CA LEU A 325 2.42 -5.64 4.56
C LEU A 325 2.34 -6.80 3.56
N GLY A 326 1.83 -7.97 3.96
CA GLY A 326 1.54 -9.08 3.03
C GLY A 326 0.66 -8.67 1.84
N THR A 327 -0.27 -7.73 2.02
CA THR A 327 -1.10 -7.23 0.91
C THR A 327 -0.53 -5.96 0.25
N ALA A 328 0.65 -5.48 0.63
CA ALA A 328 1.24 -4.22 0.14
C ALA A 328 1.44 -4.20 -1.38
N GLY A 329 1.83 -5.33 -1.98
CA GLY A 329 1.99 -5.43 -3.44
C GLY A 329 0.69 -5.15 -4.20
N TYR A 330 -0.45 -5.58 -3.67
CA TYR A 330 -1.77 -5.29 -4.24
C TYR A 330 -2.23 -3.87 -3.94
N VAL A 331 -2.00 -3.37 -2.72
CA VAL A 331 -2.33 -1.99 -2.34
C VAL A 331 -1.59 -0.99 -3.22
N LEU A 332 -0.30 -1.19 -3.46
CA LEU A 332 0.49 -0.34 -4.34
C LEU A 332 0.06 -0.46 -5.81
N ALA A 333 -0.41 -1.63 -6.25
CA ALA A 333 -1.02 -1.76 -7.58
C ALA A 333 -2.27 -0.88 -7.72
N MET A 334 -3.09 -0.78 -6.67
CA MET A 334 -4.24 0.12 -6.63
C MET A 334 -3.84 1.59 -6.49
N ASP A 335 -2.74 1.89 -5.81
CA ASP A 335 -2.22 3.25 -5.69
C ASP A 335 -1.81 3.81 -7.05
N THR A 336 -0.92 3.09 -7.74
CA THR A 336 -0.42 3.47 -9.06
C THR A 336 -1.50 3.36 -10.15
N PHE A 337 -2.57 2.61 -9.91
CA PHE A 337 -3.75 2.63 -10.78
C PHE A 337 -4.34 4.04 -10.92
N GLY A 338 -4.37 4.83 -9.84
CA GLY A 338 -4.96 6.18 -9.84
C GLY A 338 -4.28 7.13 -10.82
N PRO A 339 -2.97 7.42 -10.70
CA PRO A 339 -2.25 8.27 -11.64
C PRO A 339 -2.33 7.80 -13.10
N ILE A 340 -2.39 6.48 -13.33
CA ILE A 340 -2.55 5.92 -14.68
C ILE A 340 -3.92 6.25 -15.27
N THR A 341 -4.98 6.26 -14.46
CA THR A 341 -6.34 6.59 -14.89
C THR A 341 -6.54 8.10 -15.03
N ASP A 342 -5.89 8.87 -14.16
CA ASP A 342 -5.82 10.33 -14.20
C ASP A 342 -5.21 10.82 -15.52
N ASN A 343 -3.98 10.36 -15.81
CA ASN A 343 -3.33 10.58 -17.11
C ASN A 343 -4.13 10.05 -18.31
N ALA A 344 -4.95 9.01 -18.11
CA ALA A 344 -5.83 8.55 -19.19
C ALA A 344 -6.96 9.54 -19.46
N GLY A 345 -7.56 10.13 -18.42
CA GLY A 345 -8.54 11.21 -18.53
C GLY A 345 -7.97 12.41 -19.26
N GLY A 346 -6.81 12.93 -18.83
CA GLY A 346 -6.19 14.07 -19.48
C GLY A 346 -5.85 13.83 -20.96
N ILE A 347 -5.41 12.61 -21.31
CA ILE A 347 -5.19 12.25 -22.73
C ILE A 347 -6.50 12.21 -23.52
N VAL A 348 -7.59 11.69 -22.92
CA VAL A 348 -8.92 11.62 -23.56
C VAL A 348 -9.43 13.04 -23.86
N GLU A 349 -9.27 13.96 -22.91
CA GLU A 349 -9.68 15.36 -23.08
C GLU A 349 -8.82 16.08 -24.14
N MET A 350 -7.50 16.04 -24.01
CA MET A 350 -6.59 16.69 -24.95
C MET A 350 -6.71 16.18 -26.38
N SER A 351 -7.18 14.94 -26.56
CA SER A 351 -7.44 14.35 -27.88
C SER A 351 -8.88 14.49 -28.36
N ASN A 352 -9.68 15.30 -27.68
CA ASN A 352 -11.05 15.67 -28.03
C ASN A 352 -11.93 14.44 -28.34
N GLN A 353 -11.82 13.41 -27.50
CA GLN A 353 -12.62 12.20 -27.60
C GLN A 353 -14.07 12.46 -27.15
N PRO A 354 -15.04 11.61 -27.52
CA PRO A 354 -16.42 11.78 -27.09
C PRO A 354 -16.58 11.74 -25.56
N ASP A 355 -17.50 12.54 -25.02
CA ASP A 355 -17.78 12.65 -23.56
C ASP A 355 -17.99 11.29 -22.89
N SER A 356 -18.65 10.34 -23.57
CA SER A 356 -18.84 8.97 -23.07
C SER A 356 -17.54 8.21 -22.74
N VAL A 357 -16.40 8.62 -23.31
CA VAL A 357 -15.07 8.09 -23.01
C VAL A 357 -14.51 8.77 -21.76
N ARG A 358 -14.69 10.10 -21.63
CA ARG A 358 -14.30 10.87 -20.45
C ARG A 358 -15.05 10.40 -19.21
N GLU A 359 -16.36 10.16 -19.32
CA GLU A 359 -17.18 9.60 -18.23
C GLU A 359 -16.63 8.26 -17.71
N LYS A 360 -16.08 7.41 -18.60
CA LYS A 360 -15.45 6.15 -18.19
C LYS A 360 -14.14 6.39 -17.46
N THR A 361 -13.30 7.32 -17.92
CA THR A 361 -12.03 7.63 -17.26
C THR A 361 -12.26 8.34 -15.93
N ASP A 362 -13.23 9.24 -15.82
CA ASP A 362 -13.58 9.92 -14.57
C ASP A 362 -14.09 8.94 -13.51
N LYS A 363 -14.88 7.93 -13.92
CA LYS A 363 -15.27 6.83 -13.02
C LYS A 363 -14.06 6.05 -12.50
N LEU A 364 -13.03 5.86 -13.31
CA LEU A 364 -11.82 5.16 -12.90
C LEU A 364 -10.93 6.04 -12.02
N ASP A 365 -10.82 7.33 -12.33
CA ASP A 365 -10.05 8.29 -11.56
C ASP A 365 -10.64 8.53 -10.17
N ALA A 366 -11.96 8.67 -10.06
CA ALA A 366 -12.64 8.76 -8.76
C ALA A 366 -12.32 7.56 -7.84
N VAL A 367 -12.21 6.37 -8.44
CA VAL A 367 -11.76 5.16 -7.74
C VAL A 367 -10.27 5.27 -7.38
N GLY A 368 -9.44 5.76 -8.30
CA GLY A 368 -8.03 6.08 -8.09
C GLY A 368 -7.78 7.01 -6.90
N ASN A 369 -8.61 8.03 -6.71
CA ASN A 369 -8.49 8.95 -5.57
C ASN A 369 -8.76 8.26 -4.23
N THR A 370 -9.69 7.31 -4.20
CA THR A 370 -9.95 6.47 -3.03
C THR A 370 -8.77 5.53 -2.75
N THR A 371 -8.19 4.92 -3.77
CA THR A 371 -7.05 4.00 -3.62
C THR A 371 -5.78 4.75 -3.22
N LYS A 372 -5.53 5.95 -3.76
CA LYS A 372 -4.46 6.86 -3.31
C LYS A 372 -4.54 7.14 -1.80
N ALA A 373 -5.75 7.37 -1.29
CA ALA A 373 -5.95 7.60 0.14
C ALA A 373 -5.73 6.32 0.97
N LEU A 374 -6.13 5.16 0.46
CA LEU A 374 -5.92 3.88 1.13
C LEU A 374 -4.45 3.63 1.40
N THR A 375 -3.61 3.85 0.40
CA THR A 375 -2.15 3.68 0.51
C THR A 375 -1.52 4.58 1.55
N LYS A 376 -2.03 5.81 1.73
CA LYS A 376 -1.51 6.74 2.75
C LYS A 376 -1.86 6.34 4.18
N GLY A 377 -2.99 5.63 4.34
CA GLY A 377 -3.34 5.06 5.65
C GLY A 377 -2.58 3.76 5.93
N TYR A 378 -2.06 3.12 4.89
CA TYR A 378 -1.29 1.90 4.96
C TYR A 378 0.14 2.16 5.38
#